data_AF-A0AAV3WSJ9-F1
#
_entry.id   AF-A0AAV3WSJ9-F1
#
_cell.length_a   1.000
_cell.length_b   1.000
_cell.length_c   1.000
_cell.angle_alpha   90.00
_cell.angle_beta   90.00
_cell.angle_gamma   90.00
#
_symmetry.space_group_name_H-M   'P 1'
#
loop_
_entity.id
_entity.type
_entity.pdbx_description
1 polymer ?
#
loop_
_entity_poly.entity_id
_entity_poly.type
_entity_poly.pdbx_seq_one_letter_code
_entity_poly.pdbx_strand_id
1 'polypeptide(L)'
;MDRLNYLLKKYRDRLIIIEEKKSDLEVLRDLVDLREWDLSILAPVQREIFENNIRLQPEYRGEAINLHLFTVVENAKSRLYYEEILALGRNMYLPYFDEPKIMVIGDETFGLQEVDSNLLYQGCILLRGLTLSDIEEKDVYLMHYLAAIDSWETSQEESSAKEIIFFK
;
A
#
# COMPACT_ATOMS: atom_id res chain seq x y z
N MET A 1 -22.05 18.32 -5.05
CA MET A 1 -20.60 18.39 -4.75
C MET A 1 -20.04 17.03 -5.07
N ASP A 2 -19.09 16.91 -5.99
CA ASP A 2 -18.50 15.60 -6.32
C ASP A 2 -17.72 15.05 -5.11
N ARG A 3 -17.72 13.70 -4.94
CA ARG A 3 -17.11 12.99 -3.80
C ARG A 3 -15.66 13.40 -3.57
N LEU A 4 -14.89 13.60 -4.64
CA LEU A 4 -13.50 14.05 -4.58
C LEU A 4 -13.37 15.42 -3.92
N ASN A 5 -14.15 16.40 -4.37
CA ASN A 5 -14.12 17.75 -3.78
C ASN A 5 -14.59 17.74 -2.32
N TYR A 6 -15.52 16.84 -1.96
CA TYR A 6 -15.93 16.66 -0.57
C TYR A 6 -14.77 16.14 0.29
N LEU A 7 -14.10 15.06 -0.12
CA LEU A 7 -12.97 14.48 0.62
C LEU A 7 -11.79 15.46 0.68
N LEU A 8 -11.47 16.14 -0.42
CA LEU A 8 -10.40 17.15 -0.47
C LEU A 8 -10.66 18.29 0.52
N LYS A 9 -11.92 18.73 0.64
CA LYS A 9 -12.31 19.74 1.63
C LYS A 9 -12.25 19.18 3.06
N LYS A 10 -12.73 17.94 3.27
CA LYS A 10 -12.74 17.29 4.59
C LYS A 10 -11.33 17.11 5.14
N TYR A 11 -10.38 16.71 4.30
CA TYR A 11 -9.02 16.33 4.71
C TYR A 11 -7.93 17.36 4.40
N ARG A 12 -8.30 18.59 4.05
CA ARG A 12 -7.37 19.63 3.62
C ARG A 12 -6.18 19.83 4.56
N ASP A 13 -6.44 19.84 5.87
CA ASP A 13 -5.41 20.11 6.88
C ASP A 13 -4.51 18.89 7.17
N ARG A 14 -4.75 17.77 6.51
CA ARG A 14 -4.03 16.50 6.66
C ARG A 14 -3.26 16.08 5.41
N LEU A 15 -3.30 16.89 4.36
CA LEU A 15 -2.58 16.59 3.12
C LEU A 15 -1.07 16.81 3.34
N ILE A 16 -0.27 15.79 3.03
CA ILE A 16 1.18 15.90 3.01
C ILE A 16 1.54 16.36 1.60
N ILE A 17 1.82 17.66 1.45
CA ILE A 17 2.21 18.25 0.16
C ILE A 17 3.73 18.27 0.09
N ILE A 18 4.27 17.72 -1.00
CA ILE A 18 5.70 17.56 -1.26
C ILE A 18 6.05 18.13 -2.64
N GLU A 19 7.32 18.45 -2.84
CA GLU A 19 7.83 18.94 -4.13
C GLU A 19 8.04 17.80 -5.12
N GLU A 20 8.68 16.70 -4.68
CA GLU A 20 9.02 15.54 -5.51
C GLU A 20 8.71 14.24 -4.79
N LYS A 21 7.98 13.35 -5.46
CA LYS A 21 7.58 12.04 -4.93
C LYS A 21 8.77 11.09 -4.92
N LYS A 22 8.97 10.44 -3.77
CA LYS A 22 9.74 9.19 -3.74
C LYS A 22 9.02 8.10 -4.55
N SER A 23 9.77 7.11 -5.01
CA SER A 23 9.19 5.87 -5.54
C SER A 23 8.46 5.11 -4.42
N ASP A 24 7.48 4.27 -4.78
CA ASP A 24 6.75 3.50 -3.77
C ASP A 24 7.70 2.54 -3.00
N LEU A 25 8.72 2.00 -3.68
CA LEU A 25 9.69 1.10 -3.04
C LEU A 25 10.61 1.84 -2.06
N GLU A 26 10.96 3.11 -2.33
CA GLU A 26 11.70 3.92 -1.37
C GLU A 26 10.86 4.22 -0.12
N VAL A 27 9.58 4.60 -0.30
CA VAL A 27 8.68 4.84 0.83
C VAL A 27 8.46 3.57 1.65
N LEU A 28 8.32 2.42 0.98
CA LEU A 28 8.19 1.12 1.63
C LEU A 28 9.41 0.81 2.50
N ARG A 29 10.63 1.10 2.02
CA ARG A 29 11.88 0.91 2.78
C ARG A 29 12.02 1.87 3.96
N ASP A 30 11.39 3.04 3.90
CA ASP A 30 11.32 3.95 5.06
C ASP A 30 10.37 3.40 6.14
N LEU A 31 9.26 2.78 5.73
CA LEU A 31 8.23 2.23 6.61
C LEU A 31 8.66 0.95 7.31
N VAL A 32 9.27 0.02 6.58
CA VAL A 32 9.58 -1.32 7.07
C VAL A 32 10.91 -1.82 6.54
N ASP A 33 11.51 -2.73 7.29
CA ASP A 33 12.70 -3.43 6.80
C ASP A 33 12.26 -4.58 5.89
N LEU A 34 12.91 -4.71 4.73
CA LEU A 34 12.54 -5.67 3.69
C LEU A 34 13.63 -6.71 3.48
N ARG A 35 13.22 -7.93 3.15
CA ARG A 35 14.09 -8.98 2.63
C ARG A 35 13.64 -9.32 1.22
N GLU A 36 14.56 -9.21 0.27
CA GLU A 36 14.31 -9.58 -1.14
C GLU A 36 14.46 -11.09 -1.35
N TRP A 37 13.66 -11.62 -2.26
CA TRP A 37 13.65 -13.02 -2.66
C TRP A 37 13.75 -13.16 -4.17
N ASP A 38 14.30 -14.29 -4.60
CA ASP A 38 14.26 -14.65 -6.02
C ASP A 38 12.81 -14.85 -6.46
N LEU A 39 12.40 -14.14 -7.51
CA LEU A 39 11.08 -14.26 -8.09
C LEU A 39 10.76 -15.69 -8.56
N SER A 40 11.75 -16.56 -8.75
CA SER A 40 11.56 -17.96 -9.15
C SER A 40 10.74 -18.76 -8.15
N ILE A 41 10.57 -18.26 -6.92
CA ILE A 41 9.69 -18.87 -5.92
C ILE A 41 8.21 -18.77 -6.32
N LEU A 42 7.83 -17.73 -7.07
CA LEU A 42 6.46 -17.55 -7.57
C LEU A 42 6.19 -18.54 -8.71
N ALA A 43 4.95 -19.03 -8.79
CA ALA A 43 4.53 -19.81 -9.94
C ALA A 43 4.57 -18.94 -11.22
N PRO A 44 4.95 -19.48 -12.40
CA PRO A 44 5.04 -18.69 -13.63
C PRO A 44 3.76 -17.91 -13.95
N VAL A 45 2.59 -18.50 -13.70
CA VAL A 45 1.29 -17.86 -13.91
C VAL A 45 1.08 -16.62 -13.04
N GLN A 46 1.61 -16.61 -11.81
CA GLN A 46 1.50 -15.45 -10.93
C GLN A 46 2.37 -14.30 -11.44
N ARG A 47 3.61 -14.61 -11.85
CA ARG A 47 4.49 -13.60 -12.45
C ARG A 47 3.84 -12.96 -13.68
N GLU A 48 3.26 -13.78 -14.54
CA GLU A 48 2.56 -13.30 -15.73
C GLU A 48 1.38 -12.38 -15.40
N ILE A 49 0.64 -12.66 -14.32
CA ILE A 49 -0.44 -11.77 -13.84
C ILE A 49 0.10 -10.39 -13.48
N PHE A 50 1.20 -10.30 -12.71
CA PHE A 50 1.77 -9.00 -12.35
C PHE A 50 2.31 -8.24 -13.55
N GLU A 51 3.02 -8.93 -14.45
CA GLU A 51 3.51 -8.31 -15.69
C GLU A 51 2.37 -7.82 -16.57
N ASN A 52 1.28 -8.59 -16.69
CA ASN A 52 0.11 -8.18 -17.47
C ASN A 52 -0.62 -7.01 -16.83
N ASN A 53 -0.73 -6.95 -15.51
CA ASN A 53 -1.29 -5.80 -14.80
C ASN A 53 -0.50 -4.53 -15.12
N ILE A 54 0.84 -4.59 -15.11
CA ILE A 54 1.70 -3.48 -15.51
C ILE A 54 1.44 -3.07 -16.97
N ARG A 55 1.40 -4.03 -17.90
CA ARG A 55 1.15 -3.76 -19.33
C ARG A 55 -0.21 -3.10 -19.61
N LEU A 56 -1.17 -3.28 -18.71
CA LEU A 56 -2.51 -2.69 -18.81
C LEU A 56 -2.60 -1.28 -18.19
N GLN A 57 -1.55 -0.80 -17.52
CA GLN A 57 -1.54 0.54 -16.95
C GLN A 57 -1.49 1.61 -18.06
N PRO A 58 -2.25 2.72 -17.93
CA PRO A 58 -2.27 3.81 -18.92
C PRO A 58 -0.90 4.45 -19.18
N GLU A 59 0.04 4.32 -18.26
CA GLU A 59 1.37 4.91 -18.29
C GLU A 59 2.39 4.03 -19.04
N TYR A 60 2.10 2.74 -19.26
CA TYR A 60 3.03 1.80 -19.90
C TYR A 60 3.26 2.16 -21.39
N ARG A 61 4.53 2.26 -21.81
CA ARG A 61 4.96 2.56 -23.18
C ARG A 61 5.93 1.52 -23.75
N GLY A 62 6.06 0.36 -23.12
CA GLY A 62 6.93 -0.72 -23.58
C GLY A 62 8.28 -0.80 -22.84
N GLU A 63 8.38 -0.14 -21.69
CA GLU A 63 9.53 -0.22 -20.80
C GLU A 63 9.76 -1.65 -20.29
N ALA A 64 11.00 -1.94 -19.89
CA ALA A 64 11.32 -3.21 -19.28
C ALA A 64 10.62 -3.32 -17.91
N ILE A 65 9.94 -4.45 -17.69
CA ILE A 65 9.32 -4.78 -16.41
C ILE A 65 10.36 -5.48 -15.53
N ASN A 66 10.67 -4.87 -14.39
CA ASN A 66 11.63 -5.34 -13.40
C ASN A 66 10.89 -5.58 -12.09
N LEU A 67 10.20 -6.72 -12.01
CA LEU A 67 9.51 -7.11 -10.79
C LEU A 67 10.51 -7.49 -9.70
N HIS A 68 10.14 -7.18 -8.46
CA HIS A 68 10.84 -7.58 -7.24
C HIS A 68 9.85 -8.19 -6.27
N LEU A 69 10.30 -9.22 -5.55
CA LEU A 69 9.55 -9.85 -4.48
C LEU A 69 10.25 -9.60 -3.15
N PHE A 70 9.51 -9.02 -2.21
CA PHE A 70 9.98 -8.78 -0.86
C PHE A 70 9.07 -9.46 0.17
N THR A 71 9.66 -9.82 1.29
CA THR A 71 8.92 -10.05 2.54
C THR A 71 9.29 -8.98 3.55
N VAL A 72 8.31 -8.50 4.30
CA VAL A 72 8.55 -7.58 5.42
C VAL A 72 9.20 -8.33 6.58
N VAL A 73 10.30 -7.81 7.12
CA VAL A 73 10.98 -8.39 8.28
C VAL A 73 10.19 -8.05 9.54
N GLU A 74 9.75 -9.07 10.29
CA GLU A 74 9.04 -8.86 11.55
C GLU A 74 9.95 -8.22 12.62
N ASN A 75 9.66 -6.96 12.94
CA ASN A 75 10.37 -6.17 13.95
C ASN A 75 9.49 -5.03 14.49
N ALA A 76 10.08 -4.14 15.28
CA ALA A 76 9.35 -3.03 15.90
C ALA A 76 8.64 -2.10 14.90
N LYS A 77 9.23 -1.85 13.71
CA LYS A 77 8.61 -1.01 12.66
C LYS A 77 7.40 -1.69 12.02
N SER A 78 7.48 -3.00 11.82
CA SER A 78 6.47 -3.74 11.07
C SER A 78 5.35 -4.32 11.92
N ARG A 79 5.46 -4.20 13.25
CA ARG A 79 4.59 -4.88 14.22
C ARG A 79 3.10 -4.66 13.92
N LEU A 80 2.70 -3.42 13.67
CA LEU A 80 1.29 -3.07 13.45
C LEU A 80 0.70 -3.79 12.21
N TYR A 81 1.51 -3.98 11.17
CA TYR A 81 1.09 -4.64 9.93
C TYR A 81 0.92 -6.13 10.14
N TYR A 82 1.81 -6.75 10.93
CA TYR A 82 1.67 -8.16 11.29
C TYR A 82 0.45 -8.39 12.19
N GLU A 83 0.16 -7.47 13.12
CA GLU A 83 -1.05 -7.51 13.94
C GLU A 83 -2.34 -7.43 13.10
N GLU A 84 -2.38 -6.58 12.06
CA GLU A 84 -3.48 -6.54 11.10
C GLU A 84 -3.72 -7.90 10.44
N ILE A 85 -2.66 -8.50 9.87
CA ILE A 85 -2.78 -9.77 9.15
C ILE A 85 -3.26 -10.89 10.07
N LEU A 86 -2.69 -10.97 11.29
CA LEU A 86 -3.09 -11.96 12.29
C LEU A 86 -4.55 -11.77 12.71
N ALA A 87 -5.00 -10.53 12.92
CA ALA A 87 -6.38 -10.23 13.31
C ALA A 87 -7.40 -10.60 12.22
N LEU A 88 -7.04 -10.50 10.95
CA LEU A 88 -7.91 -10.89 9.84
C LEU A 88 -8.09 -12.41 9.70
N GLY A 89 -7.38 -13.22 10.50
CA GLY A 89 -7.37 -14.67 10.36
C GLY A 89 -6.89 -15.11 8.97
N ARG A 90 -6.22 -14.19 8.26
CA ARG A 90 -5.59 -14.44 6.97
C ARG A 90 -4.41 -15.35 7.26
N ASN A 91 -4.67 -16.65 7.25
CA ASN A 91 -3.68 -17.69 7.06
C ASN A 91 -3.09 -17.50 5.65
N MET A 92 -2.38 -16.39 5.41
CA MET A 92 -1.55 -16.18 4.23
C MET A 92 -0.28 -17.02 4.39
N TYR A 93 -0.48 -18.32 4.53
CA TYR A 93 0.49 -19.28 4.06
C TYR A 93 0.36 -19.23 2.54
N LEU A 94 1.04 -18.26 1.92
CA LEU A 94 1.48 -18.52 0.57
C LEU A 94 2.27 -19.84 0.64
N PRO A 95 2.10 -20.75 -0.33
CA PRO A 95 2.71 -22.09 -0.31
C PRO A 95 4.25 -22.09 -0.29
N TYR A 96 4.87 -20.92 -0.13
CA TYR A 96 6.28 -20.62 -0.24
C TYR A 96 6.98 -20.41 1.11
N PHE A 97 6.23 -20.13 2.18
CA PHE A 97 6.80 -19.77 3.48
C PHE A 97 6.20 -20.61 4.61
N ASP A 98 7.07 -21.07 5.52
CA ASP A 98 6.69 -21.89 6.67
C ASP A 98 6.02 -21.07 7.81
N GLU A 99 6.19 -19.74 7.78
CA GLU A 99 5.66 -18.81 8.77
C GLU A 99 4.87 -17.69 8.07
N PRO A 100 3.89 -17.06 8.74
CA PRO A 100 3.21 -15.88 8.21
C PRO A 100 4.24 -14.80 7.86
N LYS A 101 4.20 -14.31 6.61
CA LYS A 101 5.00 -13.19 6.13
C LYS A 101 4.08 -12.23 5.38
N ILE A 102 4.34 -10.94 5.51
CA ILE A 102 3.71 -9.94 4.65
C ILE A 102 4.51 -9.87 3.36
N MET A 103 3.89 -10.24 2.25
CA MET A 103 4.50 -10.16 0.93
C MET A 103 4.29 -8.79 0.31
N VAL A 104 5.28 -8.35 -0.45
CA VAL A 104 5.20 -7.20 -1.34
C VAL A 104 5.79 -7.55 -2.70
N ILE A 105 5.05 -7.24 -3.76
CA ILE A 105 5.53 -7.30 -5.13
C ILE A 105 5.48 -5.89 -5.70
N GLY A 106 6.59 -5.44 -6.27
CA GLY A 106 6.71 -4.11 -6.84
C GLY A 106 7.69 -4.05 -8.00
N ASP A 107 7.58 -2.98 -8.76
CA ASP A 107 8.45 -2.62 -9.87
C ASP A 107 8.99 -1.20 -9.61
N GLU A 108 10.26 -0.96 -9.95
CA GLU A 108 10.88 0.36 -9.70
C GLU A 108 10.22 1.50 -10.50
N THR A 109 9.66 1.19 -11.66
CA THR A 109 9.01 2.15 -12.57
C THR A 109 7.51 2.23 -12.32
N PHE A 110 6.85 1.08 -12.15
CA PHE A 110 5.38 0.97 -12.08
C PHE A 110 4.85 0.84 -10.65
N GLY A 111 5.73 0.93 -9.64
CA GLY A 111 5.35 0.97 -8.23
C GLY A 111 4.88 -0.38 -7.69
N LEU A 112 4.10 -0.32 -6.61
CA LEU A 112 3.60 -1.53 -5.93
C LEU A 112 2.53 -2.22 -6.76
N GLN A 113 2.72 -3.51 -7.02
CA GLN A 113 1.75 -4.36 -7.71
C GLN A 113 0.87 -5.14 -6.72
N GLU A 114 1.45 -5.55 -5.60
CA GLU A 114 0.73 -6.24 -4.53
C GLU A 114 1.37 -5.97 -3.17
N VAL A 115 0.54 -5.77 -2.15
CA VAL A 115 0.92 -5.66 -0.74
C VAL A 115 -0.16 -6.34 0.09
N ASP A 116 0.22 -7.35 0.87
CA ASP A 116 -0.74 -8.16 1.62
C ASP A 116 -1.44 -7.41 2.76
N SER A 117 -0.78 -6.37 3.30
CA SER A 117 -1.27 -5.53 4.39
C SER A 117 -1.89 -4.24 3.85
N ASN A 118 -3.18 -4.01 4.14
CA ASN A 118 -3.85 -2.78 3.73
C ASN A 118 -3.27 -1.58 4.48
N LEU A 119 -2.96 -1.74 5.77
CA LEU A 119 -2.34 -0.67 6.56
C LEU A 119 -0.96 -0.28 6.00
N LEU A 120 -0.17 -1.24 5.53
CA LEU A 120 1.12 -0.97 4.90
C LEU A 120 0.94 -0.25 3.57
N TYR A 121 0.03 -0.72 2.71
CA TYR A 121 -0.30 -0.05 1.44
C TYR A 121 -0.77 1.39 1.64
N GLN A 122 -1.67 1.62 2.60
CA GLN A 122 -2.12 2.96 2.97
C GLN A 122 -0.97 3.83 3.48
N GLY A 123 -0.11 3.28 4.34
CA GLY A 123 1.09 3.96 4.82
C GLY A 123 1.99 4.42 3.68
N CYS A 124 2.22 3.56 2.68
CA CYS A 124 2.99 3.90 1.49
C CYS A 124 2.37 5.07 0.72
N ILE A 125 1.07 5.03 0.44
CA ILE A 125 0.38 6.11 -0.28
C ILE A 125 0.49 7.43 0.49
N LEU A 126 0.24 7.40 1.80
CA LEU A 126 0.20 8.62 2.62
C LEU A 126 1.59 9.25 2.76
N LEU A 127 2.63 8.45 3.01
CA LEU A 127 3.99 8.97 3.16
C LEU A 127 4.64 9.37 1.83
N ARG A 128 4.20 8.77 0.71
CA ARG A 128 4.60 9.24 -0.62
C ARG A 128 4.14 10.68 -0.87
N GLY A 129 3.05 11.11 -0.23
CA GLY A 129 2.55 12.48 -0.31
C GLY A 129 1.93 12.82 -1.67
N LEU A 130 1.47 14.07 -1.76
CA LEU A 130 0.89 14.65 -2.97
C LEU A 130 1.77 15.80 -3.46
N THR A 131 1.92 15.89 -4.77
CA THR A 131 2.42 17.11 -5.41
C THR A 131 1.27 18.12 -5.59
N LEU A 132 1.60 19.39 -5.84
CA LEU A 132 0.59 20.38 -6.22
C LEU A 132 -0.11 19.99 -7.53
N SER A 133 0.63 19.39 -8.47
CA SER A 133 0.08 18.93 -9.76
C SER A 133 -1.04 17.92 -9.55
N ASP A 134 -0.86 16.94 -8.66
CA ASP A 134 -1.88 15.92 -8.36
C ASP A 134 -3.21 16.56 -7.90
N ILE A 135 -3.10 17.62 -7.09
CA ILE A 135 -4.26 18.34 -6.53
C ILE A 135 -4.95 19.17 -7.61
N GLU A 136 -4.17 19.86 -8.43
CA GLU A 136 -4.68 20.73 -9.50
C GLU A 136 -5.33 19.92 -10.63
N GLU A 137 -4.67 18.84 -11.05
CA GLU A 137 -5.12 17.94 -12.11
C GLU A 137 -6.22 16.97 -11.65
N LYS A 138 -6.36 16.79 -10.32
CA LYS A 138 -7.30 15.84 -9.71
C LYS A 138 -7.08 14.42 -10.23
N ASP A 139 -5.83 14.01 -10.24
CA ASP A 139 -5.41 12.74 -10.84
C ASP A 139 -5.85 11.52 -10.00
N VAL A 140 -5.51 10.33 -10.52
CA VAL A 140 -5.81 9.07 -9.84
C VAL A 140 -5.08 8.94 -8.49
N TYR A 141 -3.89 9.53 -8.36
CA TYR A 141 -3.13 9.52 -7.12
C TYR A 141 -3.83 10.31 -6.02
N LEU A 142 -4.37 11.49 -6.33
CA LEU A 142 -5.18 12.26 -5.39
C LEU A 142 -6.37 11.45 -4.88
N MET A 143 -7.06 10.74 -5.79
CA MET A 143 -8.19 9.90 -5.41
C MET A 143 -7.77 8.77 -4.46
N HIS A 144 -6.69 8.06 -4.76
CA HIS A 144 -6.16 6.99 -3.91
C HIS A 144 -5.69 7.52 -2.55
N TYR A 145 -5.02 8.68 -2.53
CA TYR A 145 -4.55 9.32 -1.30
C TYR A 145 -5.70 9.71 -0.37
N LEU A 146 -6.73 10.38 -0.91
CA LEU A 146 -7.90 10.76 -0.12
C LEU A 146 -8.69 9.53 0.36
N ALA A 147 -8.80 8.49 -0.46
CA ALA A 147 -9.41 7.22 -0.07
C ALA A 147 -8.61 6.52 1.06
N ALA A 148 -7.27 6.58 1.03
CA ALA A 148 -6.43 6.05 2.09
C ALA A 148 -6.64 6.78 3.43
N ILE A 149 -6.74 8.12 3.41
CA ILE A 149 -7.07 8.89 4.62
C ILE A 149 -8.46 8.50 5.15
N ASP A 150 -9.46 8.43 4.26
CA ASP A 150 -10.85 8.13 4.61
C ASP A 150 -11.01 6.75 5.24
N SER A 151 -10.35 5.75 4.64
CA SER A 151 -10.32 4.39 5.17
C SER A 151 -9.65 4.34 6.53
N TRP A 152 -8.53 5.04 6.71
CA TRP A 152 -7.81 5.08 7.98
C TRP A 152 -8.67 5.67 9.10
N GLU A 153 -9.37 6.78 8.86
CA GLU A 153 -10.28 7.36 9.86
C GLU A 153 -11.40 6.39 10.23
N THR A 154 -12.05 5.80 9.23
CA THR A 154 -13.17 4.88 9.45
C THR A 154 -12.74 3.67 10.31
N SER A 155 -11.56 3.12 10.04
CA SER A 155 -11.02 1.99 10.82
C SER A 155 -10.67 2.38 12.27
N GLN A 156 -10.23 3.62 12.51
CA GLN A 156 -9.96 4.13 13.86
C GLN A 156 -11.26 4.42 14.63
N GLU A 157 -12.27 4.99 13.97
CA GLU A 157 -13.59 5.22 14.56
C GLU A 157 -14.28 3.90 14.91
N GLU A 158 -14.22 2.88 14.05
CA GLU A 158 -14.76 1.55 14.34
C GLU A 158 -14.02 0.83 15.47
N SER A 159 -12.70 1.00 15.56
CA SER A 159 -11.88 0.46 16.66
C SER A 159 -12.21 1.15 17.98
N SER A 160 -12.36 2.48 17.96
CA SER A 160 -12.77 3.29 19.12
C SER A 160 -14.21 2.99 19.55
N ALA A 161 -15.12 2.72 18.60
CA ALA A 161 -16.49 2.33 18.87
C ALA A 161 -16.60 0.90 19.45
N LYS A 162 -15.69 -0.01 19.09
CA LYS A 162 -15.58 -1.35 19.69
C LYS A 162 -15.05 -1.31 21.13
N GLU A 163 -14.29 -0.29 21.52
CA GLU A 163 -13.90 -0.08 22.92
C GLU A 163 -15.07 0.38 23.83
N ILE A 164 -16.22 0.78 23.26
CA ILE A 164 -17.44 1.13 24.01
C ILE A 164 -18.41 -0.07 24.09
N ILE A 165 -17.91 -1.30 24.28
CA ILE A 165 -18.74 -2.40 24.83
C ILE A 165 -17.89 -3.25 25.78
N PHE A 166 -17.40 -2.66 26.87
CA PHE A 166 -17.17 -3.40 28.13
C PHE A 166 -17.44 -2.49 29.32
N PHE A 167 -18.72 -2.33 29.65
CA PHE A 167 -19.16 -1.98 31.00
C PHE A 167 -20.48 -2.70 31.32
N LYS A 168 -20.38 -3.93 31.81
CA LYS A 168 -20.76 -4.32 33.18
C LYS A 168 -20.48 -5.80 33.43
#